data_AF-A0A849U3W8-F1
#
_entry.id   AF-A0A849U3W8-F1
#
_cell.length_a   1.000
_cell.length_b   1.000
_cell.length_c   1.000
_cell.angle_alpha   90.00
_cell.angle_beta   90.00
_cell.angle_gamma   90.00
#
_symmetry.space_group_name_H-M   'P 1'
#
loop_
_entity.id
_entity.type
_entity.pdbx_description
1 polymer ?
#
loop_
_entity_poly.entity_id
_entity_poly.type
_entity_poly.pdbx_seq_one_letter_code
_entity_poly.pdbx_strand_id
1 'polypeptide(L)'
;MKDKKHVPIDGEPTKWASPFAALQQVELPPTSPARSVSRQGDPVPIAHKKSRGRVDIIRQTAHRGGKTVTVVTGFIGIGLAEKELLAKQMQKACGAGGTVKEGRIEIQGDQREAVARILIEAGFHPVFAGG
;
A
#
# COMPACT_ATOMS: atom_id res chain seq x y z
N MET A 1 52.83 4.71 36.45
CA MET A 1 52.81 3.66 35.41
C MET A 1 51.43 3.03 35.40
N LYS A 2 50.82 2.80 34.22
CA LYS A 2 49.53 2.13 34.06
C LYS A 2 49.72 1.00 33.05
N ASP A 3 49.74 -0.22 33.57
CA ASP A 3 49.99 -1.45 32.84
C ASP A 3 48.86 -1.72 31.84
N LYS A 4 49.18 -1.67 30.54
CA LYS A 4 48.27 -2.08 29.46
C LYS A 4 48.35 -3.60 29.34
N LYS A 5 47.37 -4.31 29.89
CA LYS A 5 47.20 -5.75 29.68
C LYS A 5 46.68 -5.98 28.25
N HIS A 6 47.57 -6.41 27.36
CA HIS A 6 47.24 -6.83 26.01
C HIS A 6 46.69 -8.26 26.07
N VAL A 7 45.55 -8.53 25.42
CA VAL A 7 45.02 -9.89 25.28
C VAL A 7 45.74 -10.54 24.09
N PRO A 8 46.39 -11.70 24.26
CA PRO A 8 46.96 -12.44 23.14
C PRO A 8 45.84 -13.02 22.26
N ILE A 9 45.86 -12.68 20.97
CA ILE A 9 44.98 -13.21 19.93
C ILE A 9 45.74 -14.30 19.16
N ASP A 10 46.07 -15.39 19.85
CA ASP A 10 46.52 -16.60 19.17
C ASP A 10 45.31 -17.25 18.49
N GLY A 11 45.23 -17.06 17.18
CA GLY A 11 44.14 -17.53 16.34
C GLY A 11 44.21 -19.05 16.12
N GLU A 12 43.60 -19.81 17.02
CA GLU A 12 43.25 -21.20 16.72
C GLU A 12 42.02 -21.22 15.80
N PRO A 13 42.04 -21.92 14.65
CA PRO A 13 40.93 -21.93 13.71
C PRO A 13 39.74 -22.68 14.34
N THR A 14 38.79 -21.93 14.89
CA THR A 14 37.53 -22.48 15.37
C THR A 14 36.82 -23.13 14.18
N LYS A 15 36.70 -24.46 14.19
CA LYS A 15 35.96 -25.21 13.15
C LYS A 15 34.48 -24.86 13.27
N TRP A 16 34.05 -23.79 12.60
CA TRP A 16 32.65 -23.42 12.45
C TRP A 16 31.98 -24.39 11.47
N ALA A 17 31.34 -25.42 12.00
CA ALA A 17 30.46 -26.27 11.21
C ALA A 17 29.18 -25.49 10.91
N SER A 18 28.98 -25.10 9.65
CA SER A 18 27.83 -24.30 9.25
C SER A 18 26.53 -25.09 9.47
N PRO A 19 25.53 -24.55 10.19
CA PRO A 19 24.24 -25.21 10.43
C PRO A 19 23.42 -25.39 9.13
N PHE A 20 23.85 -24.75 8.05
CA PHE A 20 23.27 -24.84 6.72
C PHE A 20 23.88 -25.95 5.85
N ALA A 21 24.85 -26.72 6.36
CA ALA A 21 25.43 -27.85 5.62
C ALA A 21 24.38 -28.89 5.17
N ALA A 22 23.27 -29.00 5.90
CA ALA A 22 22.16 -29.88 5.55
C ALA A 22 21.33 -29.43 4.33
N LEU A 23 21.48 -28.18 3.87
CA LEU A 23 20.66 -27.62 2.78
C LEU A 23 21.35 -27.65 1.41
N GLN A 24 22.63 -28.04 1.35
CA GLN A 24 23.30 -28.31 0.07
C GLN A 24 22.79 -29.57 -0.63
N GLN A 25 22.02 -30.42 0.07
CA GLN A 25 21.49 -31.67 -0.46
C GLN A 25 19.98 -31.61 -0.81
N VAL A 26 19.38 -30.42 -0.81
CA VAL A 26 18.03 -30.23 -1.34
C VAL A 26 18.14 -30.04 -2.86
N GLU A 27 17.95 -31.12 -3.58
CA GLU A 27 17.85 -31.13 -5.03
C GLU A 27 16.57 -30.40 -5.44
N LEU A 28 16.73 -29.26 -6.13
CA LEU A 28 15.63 -28.47 -6.68
C LEU A 28 14.96 -29.26 -7.81
N PRO A 29 13.62 -29.27 -7.90
CA PRO A 29 12.93 -29.99 -8.96
C PRO A 29 13.36 -29.46 -10.35
N PRO A 30 13.51 -30.34 -11.36
CA PRO A 30 13.96 -29.95 -12.68
C PRO A 30 12.97 -28.96 -13.31
N THR A 31 13.56 -27.91 -13.88
CA THR A 31 12.92 -26.95 -14.78
C THR A 31 11.99 -27.65 -15.76
N SER A 32 10.68 -27.41 -15.62
CA SER A 32 9.69 -27.84 -16.59
C SER A 32 9.57 -26.77 -17.68
N PRO A 33 9.55 -27.17 -18.96
CA PRO A 33 9.80 -26.28 -20.08
C PRO A 33 8.61 -25.39 -20.42
N ALA A 34 8.96 -24.19 -20.89
CA ALA A 34 8.28 -23.37 -21.88
C ALA A 34 6.75 -23.52 -22.08
N ARG A 35 6.05 -22.45 -21.66
CA ARG A 35 5.07 -21.70 -22.46
C ARG A 35 3.93 -22.50 -23.12
N SER A 36 2.79 -22.48 -22.45
CA SER A 36 1.49 -22.39 -23.11
C SER A 36 0.81 -21.08 -22.68
N VAL A 37 0.65 -20.19 -23.64
CA VAL A 37 -0.06 -18.92 -23.51
C VAL A 37 -1.56 -19.23 -23.42
N SER A 38 -2.06 -19.50 -22.21
CA SER A 38 -3.50 -19.52 -21.98
C SER A 38 -3.97 -18.09 -21.79
N ARG A 39 -4.30 -17.45 -22.92
CA ARG A 39 -5.27 -16.34 -22.95
C ARG A 39 -6.60 -16.88 -22.45
N GLN A 40 -6.82 -16.83 -21.14
CA GLN A 40 -8.15 -16.97 -20.56
C GLN A 40 -8.38 -15.77 -19.66
N GLY A 41 -8.58 -14.64 -20.35
CA GLY A 41 -9.36 -13.54 -19.82
C GLY A 41 -10.82 -13.97 -19.88
N ASP A 42 -11.27 -14.65 -18.84
CA ASP A 42 -12.66 -14.56 -18.44
C ASP A 42 -12.70 -13.44 -17.40
N PRO A 43 -13.20 -12.23 -17.73
CA PRO A 43 -13.61 -11.33 -16.67
C PRO A 43 -14.75 -12.06 -15.96
N VAL A 44 -14.47 -12.60 -14.78
CA VAL A 44 -15.51 -13.00 -13.83
C VAL A 44 -16.50 -11.84 -13.82
N PRO A 45 -17.79 -12.06 -14.15
CA PRO A 45 -18.74 -10.97 -14.15
C PRO A 45 -18.86 -10.57 -12.69
N ILE A 46 -18.13 -9.52 -12.31
CA ILE A 46 -18.21 -8.92 -11.00
C ILE A 46 -19.64 -8.42 -10.96
N ALA A 47 -20.49 -9.16 -10.24
CA ALA A 47 -21.90 -8.89 -10.09
C ALA A 47 -22.07 -7.39 -9.96
N HIS A 48 -22.81 -6.78 -10.90
CA HIS A 48 -22.97 -5.34 -11.02
C HIS A 48 -23.63 -4.79 -9.74
N LYS A 49 -22.85 -4.63 -8.67
CA LYS A 49 -23.20 -3.79 -7.54
C LYS A 49 -23.32 -2.42 -8.18
N LYS A 50 -24.55 -1.91 -8.24
CA LYS A 50 -24.88 -0.56 -8.72
C LYS A 50 -23.73 0.37 -8.40
N SER A 51 -23.04 0.83 -9.44
CA SER A 51 -21.88 1.70 -9.30
C SER A 51 -22.32 2.86 -8.41
N ARG A 52 -21.66 3.05 -7.27
CA ARG A 52 -22.08 4.04 -6.27
C ARG A 52 -21.86 5.49 -6.74
N GLY A 53 -21.40 5.66 -7.98
CA GLY A 53 -21.23 6.94 -8.66
C GLY A 53 -19.77 7.29 -8.89
N ARG A 54 -19.56 8.39 -9.62
CA ARG A 54 -18.26 9.01 -9.84
C ARG A 54 -17.83 9.79 -8.61
N VAL A 55 -16.56 9.70 -8.24
CA VAL A 55 -15.96 10.42 -7.11
C VAL A 55 -14.71 11.11 -7.61
N ASP A 56 -14.54 12.39 -7.30
CA ASP A 56 -13.40 13.18 -7.75
C ASP A 56 -12.34 13.29 -6.65
N ILE A 57 -11.10 12.98 -7.00
CA ILE A 57 -9.92 13.05 -6.14
C ILE A 57 -9.09 14.25 -6.58
N ILE A 58 -9.04 15.27 -5.73
CA ILE A 58 -8.38 16.55 -5.98
C ILE A 58 -7.14 16.68 -5.12
N ARG A 59 -6.03 17.08 -5.70
CA ARG A 59 -4.87 17.55 -4.92
C ARG A 59 -5.01 19.03 -4.64
N GLN A 60 -4.97 19.38 -3.35
CA GLN A 60 -4.96 20.76 -2.90
C GLN A 60 -3.60 21.10 -2.27
N THR A 61 -2.87 22.02 -2.90
CA THR A 61 -1.57 22.55 -2.43
C THR A 61 -1.64 24.05 -2.08
N ALA A 62 -2.63 24.75 -2.64
CA ALA A 62 -2.77 26.20 -2.46
C ALA A 62 -3.01 26.58 -1.00
N HIS A 63 -2.34 27.63 -0.53
CA HIS A 63 -2.49 28.24 0.81
C HIS A 63 -2.18 27.31 2.00
N ARG A 64 -1.47 26.20 1.80
CA ARG A 64 -1.15 25.23 2.87
C ARG A 64 0.33 25.13 3.21
N GLY A 65 1.11 26.17 2.91
CA GLY A 65 2.52 26.27 3.32
C GLY A 65 3.40 25.13 2.78
N GLY A 66 3.15 24.71 1.54
CA GLY A 66 3.87 23.60 0.90
C GLY A 66 3.34 22.20 1.24
N LYS A 67 2.36 22.08 2.16
CA LYS A 67 1.74 20.79 2.47
C LYS A 67 0.67 20.45 1.43
N THR A 68 0.73 19.22 0.94
CA THR A 68 -0.27 18.67 0.02
C THR A 68 -1.38 17.99 0.81
N VAL A 69 -2.63 18.18 0.38
CA VAL A 69 -3.80 17.48 0.92
C VAL A 69 -4.58 16.88 -0.25
N THR A 70 -4.97 15.63 -0.11
CA THR A 70 -5.86 14.94 -1.04
C THR A 70 -7.30 15.13 -0.57
N VAL A 71 -8.14 15.72 -1.40
CA VAL A 71 -9.56 15.98 -1.12
C VAL A 71 -10.41 15.11 -2.03
N VAL A 72 -11.32 14.36 -1.45
CA VAL A 72 -12.22 13.45 -2.16
C VAL A 72 -13.65 14.00 -2.08
N THR A 73 -14.26 14.21 -3.23
CA THR A 73 -15.56 14.88 -3.39
C THR A 73 -16.45 14.16 -4.42
N GLY A 74 -17.71 14.57 -4.57
CA GLY A 74 -18.62 13.95 -5.56
C GLY A 74 -19.32 12.68 -5.07
N PHE A 75 -19.31 12.41 -3.76
CA PHE A 75 -20.02 11.30 -3.15
C PHE A 75 -21.55 11.41 -3.35
N ILE A 76 -22.15 10.49 -4.11
CA ILE A 76 -23.60 10.45 -4.40
C ILE A 76 -24.28 9.37 -3.55
N GLY A 77 -25.36 9.74 -2.86
CA GLY A 77 -26.23 8.77 -2.16
C GLY A 77 -25.62 8.13 -0.90
N ILE A 78 -24.55 8.70 -0.35
CA ILE A 78 -23.87 8.21 0.86
C ILE A 78 -24.05 9.18 2.03
N GLY A 79 -24.45 8.62 3.18
CA GLY A 79 -24.58 9.36 4.43
C GLY A 79 -23.24 9.71 5.08
N LEU A 80 -23.27 10.56 6.12
CA LEU A 80 -22.07 10.96 6.87
C LEU A 80 -21.35 9.78 7.53
N ALA A 81 -22.09 8.83 8.10
CA ALA A 81 -21.50 7.66 8.76
C ALA A 81 -20.65 6.80 7.81
N GLU A 82 -21.11 6.60 6.56
CA GLU A 82 -20.35 5.84 5.56
C GLU A 82 -19.11 6.62 5.09
N LYS A 83 -19.20 7.94 4.97
CA LYS A 83 -18.04 8.80 4.64
C LYS A 83 -16.99 8.74 5.74
N GLU A 84 -17.39 8.73 7.00
CA GLU A 84 -16.47 8.58 8.14
C GLU A 84 -15.80 7.20 8.16
N LEU A 85 -16.54 6.14 7.81
CA LEU A 85 -15.99 4.79 7.73
C LEU A 85 -14.95 4.67 6.59
N LEU A 86 -15.26 5.24 5.42
CA LEU A 86 -14.32 5.36 4.31
C LEU A 86 -13.09 6.18 4.70
N ALA A 87 -13.28 7.32 5.37
CA ALA A 87 -12.17 8.14 5.84
C ALA A 87 -11.26 7.38 6.82
N LYS A 88 -11.81 6.60 7.75
CA LYS A 88 -11.03 5.74 8.66
C LYS A 88 -10.27 4.65 7.90
N GLN A 89 -10.88 4.03 6.90
CA GLN A 89 -10.22 3.03 6.05
C GLN A 89 -9.05 3.64 5.27
N MET A 90 -9.26 4.83 4.71
CA MET A 90 -8.22 5.60 4.02
C MET A 90 -7.07 5.99 4.94
N GLN A 91 -7.36 6.48 6.15
CA GLN A 91 -6.34 6.81 7.15
C GLN A 91 -5.49 5.59 7.52
N LYS A 92 -6.14 4.43 7.75
CA LYS A 92 -5.45 3.18 8.07
C LYS A 92 -4.54 2.71 6.94
N ALA A 93 -4.99 2.82 5.69
CA ALA A 93 -4.21 2.41 4.53
C ALA A 93 -3.05 3.37 4.21
N CYS A 94 -3.27 4.68 4.38
CA CYS A 94 -2.30 5.70 4.03
C CYS A 94 -1.32 6.04 5.17
N GLY A 95 -1.60 5.59 6.40
CA GLY A 95 -0.85 5.99 7.60
C GLY A 95 -0.89 7.50 7.87
N ALA A 96 -1.87 8.19 7.30
CA ALA A 96 -1.99 9.65 7.32
C ALA A 96 -3.24 10.09 8.08
N GLY A 97 -3.18 11.28 8.66
CA GLY A 97 -4.35 11.91 9.26
C GLY A 97 -5.37 12.33 8.20
N GLY A 98 -6.65 12.23 8.53
CA GLY A 98 -7.73 12.66 7.66
C GLY A 98 -8.99 13.03 8.42
N THR A 99 -9.92 13.73 7.78
CA THR A 99 -11.18 14.13 8.38
C THR A 99 -12.27 14.26 7.33
N VAL A 100 -13.53 14.13 7.75
CA VAL A 100 -14.69 14.43 6.90
C VAL A 100 -15.12 15.85 7.21
N LYS A 101 -15.06 16.74 6.23
CA LYS A 101 -15.50 18.13 6.33
C LYS A 101 -16.46 18.45 5.20
N GLU A 102 -17.59 19.06 5.54
CA GLU A 102 -18.58 19.52 4.56
C GLU A 102 -19.02 18.42 3.56
N GLY A 103 -19.06 17.16 4.02
CA GLY A 103 -19.40 16.01 3.20
C GLY A 103 -18.32 15.56 2.19
N ARG A 104 -17.09 16.06 2.34
CA ARG A 104 -15.88 15.71 1.59
C ARG A 104 -14.88 15.04 2.53
N ILE A 105 -14.02 14.17 1.99
CA ILE A 105 -12.97 13.52 2.78
C ILE A 105 -11.64 14.21 2.48
N GLU A 106 -10.96 14.71 3.51
CA GLU A 106 -9.63 15.31 3.40
C GLU A 106 -8.60 14.35 4.01
N ILE A 107 -7.55 14.01 3.25
CA ILE A 107 -6.43 13.18 3.68
C ILE A 107 -5.14 13.97 3.52
N GLN A 108 -4.28 13.97 4.53
CA GLN A 108 -2.98 14.64 4.47
C GLN A 108 -2.03 13.90 3.51
N GLY A 109 -1.29 14.66 2.71
CA GLY A 109 -0.34 14.15 1.71
C GLY A 109 -0.93 13.95 0.32
N ASP A 110 -0.09 13.52 -0.62
CA ASP A 110 -0.49 13.08 -1.96
C ASP A 110 -0.70 11.56 -1.94
N GLN A 111 -1.87 11.14 -1.47
CA GLN A 111 -2.22 9.72 -1.29
C GLN A 111 -3.23 9.27 -2.35
N ARG A 112 -3.20 9.91 -3.53
CA ARG A 112 -4.22 9.76 -4.57
C ARG A 112 -4.36 8.32 -5.07
N GLU A 113 -3.25 7.61 -5.23
CA GLU A 113 -3.27 6.21 -5.68
C GLU A 113 -3.91 5.28 -4.65
N ALA A 114 -3.51 5.38 -3.39
CA ALA A 114 -4.05 4.56 -2.31
C ALA A 114 -5.56 4.83 -2.11
N VAL A 115 -5.94 6.10 -2.13
CA VAL A 115 -7.33 6.56 -2.08
C VAL A 115 -8.15 6.00 -3.25
N ALA A 116 -7.62 6.03 -4.46
CA ALA A 116 -8.31 5.49 -5.64
C ALA A 116 -8.57 3.98 -5.52
N ARG A 117 -7.58 3.20 -5.05
CA ARG A 117 -7.75 1.75 -4.85
C ARG A 117 -8.89 1.43 -3.88
N ILE A 118 -8.93 2.11 -2.74
CA ILE A 118 -9.98 1.92 -1.72
C ILE A 118 -11.36 2.30 -2.26
N LEU A 119 -11.45 3.36 -3.05
CA LEU A 119 -12.71 3.78 -3.68
C LEU A 119 -13.20 2.76 -4.71
N ILE A 120 -12.29 2.17 -5.50
CA ILE A 120 -12.62 1.10 -6.45
C ILE A 120 -13.15 -0.13 -5.70
N GLU A 121 -12.45 -0.55 -4.64
CA GLU A 121 -12.88 -1.68 -3.79
C GLU A 121 -14.26 -1.43 -3.15
N ALA A 122 -14.54 -0.19 -2.78
CA ALA A 122 -15.83 0.23 -2.23
C ALA A 122 -16.95 0.38 -3.29
N GLY A 123 -16.63 0.22 -4.59
CA GLY A 123 -17.59 0.27 -5.70
C GLY A 123 -17.87 1.68 -6.24
N PHE A 124 -16.96 2.63 -6.01
CA PHE A 124 -16.99 3.97 -6.61
C PHE A 124 -16.07 4.04 -7.84
N HIS A 125 -16.32 5.04 -8.69
CA HIS A 125 -15.47 5.35 -9.83
C HIS A 125 -14.62 6.59 -9.52
N PRO A 126 -13.38 6.44 -9.00
CA PRO A 126 -12.51 7.57 -8.74
C PRO A 126 -12.00 8.21 -10.04
N VAL A 127 -11.99 9.53 -10.08
CA VAL A 127 -11.42 10.34 -11.16
C VAL A 127 -10.44 11.33 -10.55
N PHE A 128 -9.22 11.36 -11.05
CA PHE A 128 -8.24 12.36 -10.62
C PHE A 128 -8.59 13.70 -11.25
N ALA A 129 -8.97 14.67 -10.42
CA ALA A 129 -9.34 16.02 -10.83
C ALA A 129 -8.27 17.01 -10.36
N GLY A 130 -7.85 17.91 -11.25
CA GLY A 130 -6.81 18.92 -10.96
C GLY A 130 -5.38 18.40 -11.15
N GLY A 131 -4.67 19.01 -12.10
CA GLY A 131 -3.23 18.86 -12.33
C GLY A 131 -2.43 19.77 -11.41
#